data_AF-A0A962I9R8-F1
#
_entry.id   AF-A0A962I9R8-F1
#
_cell.length_a   1.000
_cell.length_b   1.000
_cell.length_c   1.000
_cell.angle_alpha   90.00
_cell.angle_beta   90.00
_cell.angle_gamma   90.00
#
_symmetry.space_group_name_H-M   'P 1'
#
loop_
_entity.id
_entity.type
_entity.pdbx_description
1 polymer ?
#
loop_
_entity_poly.entity_id
_entity_poly.type
_entity_poly.pdbx_seq_one_letter_code
_entity_poly.pdbx_strand_id
1 'polypeptide(L)'
;LEVLTHSPSGDFHPRVVSDGRIVFNRWDHLIRDQQADADIFNNGPYGTFTYTSEAIDAQRLPIDPFHEIFPEPRQQTYIDILFPGSNMVPHAMNLFMPWEIHQDGSGLETLNHWGRHEQLSFFERSLNDDPALLPFNYQAPMRPNQHQTDNFHDLRERPDLPDHYVAVRTVEFGVRGAGQLLRLGPAALANSATLMRSAPLTHPNTYGFRGDNDPERPGDSGRYRDPAPLADGRLLAAHSVDTRVDQTTSDNTTEVIDGQTVTVRHPVNRYEFRLRLLAGADGEAAATTVELTGNQGIRKTIAFWQPDDLVRYSDVRLWETDPVELRPRTPPPTTSAQPLAAPEAVIFAEESVDPAAFRQWLSERDLGVIVVRNATRRDAADRQQPFNLQVPGGVSAISPTPPGAMVYSIDRLEVLQADLLRGKGGTANPLPGRRVLARPLHDTPFSALQLPDSPGSYPIHADGSIAVVVPAERALSWQSLSPQGTPVVRERVWLSLVPGEIRVCGGCHGVNDVDQLGLPGASNPPAALRTLLQHWQQHAGEGFADGFE
;
A
#
# COMPACT_ATOMS: atom_id res chain seq x y z
N LEU A 1 4.92 22.85 4.07
CA LEU A 1 4.91 21.44 3.66
C LEU A 1 3.53 20.94 4.00
N GLU A 2 2.89 20.22 3.07
CA GLU A 2 1.52 19.69 3.20
C GLU A 2 1.60 18.16 3.12
N VAL A 3 0.78 17.46 3.89
CA VAL A 3 0.76 16.00 3.91
C VAL A 3 -0.21 15.51 2.83
N LEU A 4 0.31 14.88 1.78
CA LEU A 4 -0.52 14.32 0.70
C LEU A 4 -1.03 12.91 1.01
N THR A 5 -0.37 12.21 1.93
CA THR A 5 -0.67 10.82 2.28
C THR A 5 0.01 10.49 3.61
N HIS A 6 -0.68 9.73 4.47
CA HIS A 6 -0.12 9.16 5.67
C HIS A 6 -0.06 7.64 5.51
N SER A 7 1.13 7.09 5.29
CA SER A 7 1.37 5.67 5.02
C SER A 7 2.35 5.10 6.05
N PRO A 8 1.89 4.29 7.02
CA PRO A 8 2.75 3.71 8.07
C PRO A 8 3.91 2.88 7.53
N SER A 9 3.72 2.28 6.36
CA SER A 9 4.70 1.40 5.72
C SER A 9 5.55 2.12 4.66
N GLY A 10 5.16 3.34 4.27
CA GLY A 10 5.96 4.22 3.42
C GLY A 10 5.56 4.22 1.94
N ASP A 11 5.69 5.41 1.35
CA ASP A 11 5.45 5.72 -0.05
C ASP A 11 6.77 6.13 -0.70
N PHE A 12 7.13 5.49 -1.81
CA PHE A 12 8.46 5.55 -2.41
C PHE A 12 8.40 6.10 -3.83
N HIS A 13 9.43 6.89 -4.15
CA HIS A 13 9.67 7.45 -5.48
C HIS A 13 8.45 8.16 -6.11
N PRO A 14 7.79 9.12 -5.41
CA PRO A 14 6.69 9.86 -6.01
C PRO A 14 7.14 10.61 -7.28
N ARG A 15 6.28 10.59 -8.30
CA ARG A 15 6.49 11.24 -9.61
C ARG A 15 5.19 11.88 -10.07
N VAL A 16 5.25 13.12 -10.53
CA VAL A 16 4.15 13.71 -11.31
C VAL A 16 4.21 13.15 -12.72
N VAL A 17 3.18 12.43 -13.15
CA VAL A 17 3.05 11.86 -14.50
C VAL A 17 2.43 12.86 -15.46
N SER A 18 2.38 12.53 -16.75
CA SER A 18 2.04 13.44 -17.84
C SER A 18 0.62 14.04 -17.72
N ASP A 19 -0.32 13.31 -17.14
CA ASP A 19 -1.69 13.75 -16.88
C ASP A 19 -1.84 14.55 -15.57
N GLY A 20 -0.74 14.74 -14.82
CA GLY A 20 -0.72 15.52 -13.61
C GLY A 20 -1.06 14.78 -12.32
N ARG A 21 -1.34 13.47 -12.35
CA ARG A 21 -1.40 12.67 -11.12
C ARG A 21 0.00 12.48 -10.53
N ILE A 22 0.07 12.15 -9.25
CA ILE A 22 1.28 11.65 -8.61
C ILE A 22 1.17 10.13 -8.53
N VAL A 23 2.14 9.43 -9.10
CA VAL A 23 2.25 7.98 -9.02
C VAL A 23 3.46 7.62 -8.15
N PHE A 24 3.31 6.59 -7.32
CA PHE A 24 4.35 6.13 -6.39
C PHE A 24 4.21 4.64 -6.12
N ASN A 25 5.24 4.04 -5.52
CA ASN A 25 5.20 2.66 -5.02
C ASN A 25 4.96 2.69 -3.52
N ARG A 26 3.97 1.94 -3.01
CA ARG A 26 3.73 1.79 -1.58
C ARG A 26 4.18 0.42 -1.12
N TRP A 27 4.81 0.36 0.04
CA TRP A 27 4.96 -0.90 0.76
C TRP A 27 3.65 -1.21 1.49
N ASP A 28 2.86 -2.14 0.98
CA ASP A 28 1.65 -2.59 1.65
C ASP A 28 2.00 -3.72 2.62
N HIS A 29 2.02 -3.37 3.91
CA HIS A 29 2.51 -4.20 5.01
C HIS A 29 1.64 -4.05 6.27
N LEU A 30 0.32 -3.95 6.08
CA LEU A 30 -0.63 -3.96 7.19
C LEU A 30 -0.72 -5.38 7.75
N ILE A 31 0.20 -5.72 8.65
CA ILE A 31 0.28 -6.98 9.37
C ILE A 31 0.53 -6.72 10.86
N ARG A 32 0.35 -7.73 11.71
CA ARG A 32 0.74 -7.60 13.11
C ARG A 32 2.24 -7.43 13.28
N ASP A 33 2.62 -6.67 14.30
CA ASP A 33 4.00 -6.39 14.64
C ASP A 33 4.79 -7.68 14.91
N GLN A 34 5.73 -7.96 14.02
CA GLN A 34 6.53 -9.18 14.05
C GLN A 34 7.45 -9.28 15.28
N GLN A 35 7.91 -8.14 15.80
CA GLN A 35 8.76 -8.10 17.00
C GLN A 35 7.92 -8.28 18.26
N ALA A 36 6.72 -7.71 18.29
CA ALA A 36 5.77 -7.95 19.38
C ALA A 36 5.34 -9.42 19.43
N ASP A 37 4.97 -10.01 18.28
CA ASP A 37 4.70 -11.44 18.17
C ASP A 37 5.88 -12.29 18.64
N ALA A 38 7.11 -11.91 18.30
CA ALA A 38 8.30 -12.63 18.74
C ALA A 38 8.46 -12.59 20.27
N ASP A 39 8.29 -11.43 20.90
CA ASP A 39 8.36 -11.30 22.36
C ASP A 39 7.24 -12.08 23.06
N ILE A 40 6.02 -12.06 22.51
CA ILE A 40 4.84 -12.75 23.08
C ILE A 40 4.95 -14.27 22.94
N PHE A 41 5.25 -14.77 21.73
CA PHE A 41 5.08 -16.18 21.39
C PHE A 41 6.39 -16.96 21.28
N ASN A 42 7.52 -16.29 21.10
CA ASN A 42 8.81 -16.94 20.76
C ASN A 42 9.97 -16.52 21.69
N ASN A 43 9.69 -15.94 22.86
CA ASN A 43 10.71 -15.41 23.78
C ASN A 43 11.70 -14.46 23.08
N GLY A 44 11.17 -13.56 22.25
CA GLY A 44 11.93 -12.53 21.56
C GLY A 44 12.68 -11.59 22.52
N PRO A 45 13.81 -10.99 22.09
CA PRO A 45 14.61 -10.09 22.91
C PRO A 45 14.28 -8.61 22.69
N TYR A 46 13.18 -8.26 22.02
CA TYR A 46 12.96 -6.90 21.51
C TYR A 46 12.47 -5.92 22.59
N GLY A 47 11.89 -6.42 23.68
CA GLY A 47 11.39 -5.60 24.78
C GLY A 47 10.27 -4.67 24.36
N THR A 48 9.35 -5.19 23.53
CA THR A 48 8.18 -4.46 23.05
C THR A 48 7.21 -4.15 24.19
N PHE A 49 6.48 -3.04 24.05
CA PHE A 49 5.47 -2.60 25.01
C PHE A 49 4.46 -1.68 24.31
N THR A 50 3.40 -1.27 25.00
CA THR A 50 2.35 -0.40 24.44
C THR A 50 2.25 0.89 25.25
N TYR A 51 2.25 2.05 24.59
CA TYR A 51 1.86 3.32 25.18
C TYR A 51 0.33 3.42 25.27
N THR A 52 -0.18 4.04 26.32
CA THR A 52 -1.62 4.26 26.53
C THR A 52 -2.24 5.26 25.55
N SER A 53 -1.44 6.20 25.03
CA SER A 53 -1.85 7.18 24.02
C SER A 53 -0.62 7.73 23.27
N GLU A 54 -0.84 8.58 22.27
CA GLU A 54 0.24 9.29 21.55
C GLU A 54 0.85 10.45 22.35
N ALA A 55 0.32 10.79 23.54
CA ALA A 55 0.84 11.83 24.41
C ALA A 55 2.31 11.60 24.80
N ILE A 56 3.04 12.68 25.01
CA ILE A 56 4.48 12.66 25.30
C ILE A 56 4.80 11.92 26.61
N ASP A 57 3.89 12.01 27.59
CA ASP A 57 3.98 11.43 28.92
C ASP A 57 3.12 10.16 29.09
N ALA A 58 2.60 9.62 28.00
CA ALA A 58 1.75 8.42 28.01
C ALA A 58 2.36 7.28 28.81
N GLN A 59 1.55 6.68 29.69
CA GLN A 59 1.95 5.52 30.47
C GLN A 59 2.34 4.36 29.55
N ARG A 60 3.39 3.63 29.95
CA ARG A 60 3.92 2.45 29.27
C ARG A 60 3.35 1.20 29.93
N LEU A 61 2.55 0.44 29.19
CA LEU A 61 2.00 -0.84 29.61
C LEU A 61 2.87 -1.98 29.07
N PRO A 62 3.06 -3.07 29.82
CA PRO A 62 3.65 -4.29 29.29
C PRO A 62 2.97 -4.74 27.99
N ILE A 63 3.70 -5.48 27.17
CA ILE A 63 3.13 -6.09 25.98
C ILE A 63 1.98 -7.03 26.38
N ASP A 64 0.85 -6.91 25.68
CA ASP A 64 -0.32 -7.78 25.84
C ASP A 64 -0.73 -8.26 24.44
N PRO A 65 -0.90 -9.58 24.23
CA PRO A 65 -1.32 -10.12 22.94
C PRO A 65 -2.69 -9.63 22.45
N PHE A 66 -3.56 -9.18 23.34
CA PHE A 66 -4.89 -8.66 23.01
C PHE A 66 -4.90 -7.16 22.70
N HIS A 67 -3.77 -6.46 22.89
CA HIS A 67 -3.64 -5.06 22.45
C HIS A 67 -3.56 -4.91 20.93
N GLU A 68 -3.35 -5.97 20.16
CA GLU A 68 -3.26 -5.90 18.71
C GLU A 68 -4.40 -6.74 18.13
N ILE A 69 -5.47 -6.09 17.71
CA ILE A 69 -6.74 -6.73 17.32
C ILE A 69 -6.93 -6.78 15.81
N PHE A 70 -6.13 -6.02 15.07
CA PHE A 70 -6.20 -5.90 13.63
C PHE A 70 -4.79 -5.78 13.04
N PRO A 71 -4.52 -6.44 11.90
CA PRO A 71 -5.37 -7.41 11.21
C PRO A 71 -5.34 -8.77 11.92
N GLU A 72 -5.68 -9.84 11.20
CA GLU A 72 -5.60 -11.21 11.71
C GLU A 72 -4.15 -11.59 12.14
N PRO A 73 -3.97 -12.52 13.10
CA PRO A 73 -2.65 -13.00 13.48
C PRO A 73 -1.88 -13.60 12.30
N ARG A 74 -0.54 -13.51 12.34
CA ARG A 74 0.33 -13.89 11.21
C ARG A 74 0.61 -15.39 11.07
N GLN A 75 0.32 -16.19 12.10
CA GLN A 75 0.58 -17.64 12.11
C GLN A 75 -0.57 -18.40 12.74
N GLN A 76 -0.80 -19.63 12.27
CA GLN A 76 -1.87 -20.49 12.78
C GLN A 76 -1.71 -20.75 14.29
N THR A 77 -0.48 -20.99 14.74
CA THR A 77 -0.17 -21.19 16.15
C THR A 77 -0.57 -19.99 17.02
N TYR A 78 -0.51 -18.77 16.50
CA TYR A 78 -0.93 -17.57 17.24
C TYR A 78 -2.45 -17.50 17.33
N ILE A 79 -3.15 -17.88 16.24
CA ILE A 79 -4.62 -18.00 16.25
C ILE A 79 -5.06 -19.06 17.27
N ASP A 80 -4.43 -20.23 17.29
CA ASP A 80 -4.79 -21.32 18.19
C ASP A 80 -4.62 -20.93 19.68
N ILE A 81 -3.66 -20.05 19.99
CA ILE A 81 -3.42 -19.53 21.35
C ILE A 81 -4.43 -18.42 21.70
N LEU A 82 -4.62 -17.45 20.81
CA LEU A 82 -5.42 -16.25 21.09
C LEU A 82 -6.92 -16.45 20.91
N PHE A 83 -7.30 -17.29 19.96
CA PHE A 83 -8.66 -17.50 19.48
C PHE A 83 -8.91 -19.00 19.26
N PRO A 84 -8.81 -19.83 20.31
CA PRO A 84 -8.93 -21.28 20.18
C PRO A 84 -10.27 -21.68 19.54
N GLY A 85 -10.20 -22.52 18.50
CA GLY A 85 -11.37 -22.96 17.75
C GLY A 85 -11.90 -21.96 16.72
N SER A 86 -11.19 -20.86 16.48
CA SER A 86 -11.52 -19.93 15.40
C SER A 86 -11.32 -20.57 14.02
N ASN A 87 -12.13 -20.14 13.06
CA ASN A 87 -12.03 -20.43 11.64
C ASN A 87 -11.10 -19.46 10.88
N MET A 88 -10.49 -18.49 11.56
CA MET A 88 -9.59 -17.52 10.94
C MET A 88 -8.38 -18.20 10.30
N VAL A 89 -7.97 -17.66 9.15
CA VAL A 89 -6.74 -18.01 8.46
C VAL A 89 -5.71 -16.89 8.65
N PRO A 90 -4.42 -17.22 8.84
CA PRO A 90 -3.41 -16.20 9.10
C PRO A 90 -3.24 -15.17 7.99
N HIS A 91 -2.89 -13.94 8.38
CA HIS A 91 -2.60 -12.84 7.46
C HIS A 91 -1.16 -12.34 7.61
N ALA A 92 -0.39 -12.42 6.54
CA ALA A 92 0.99 -11.94 6.50
C ALA A 92 1.35 -11.35 5.13
N MET A 93 0.40 -10.64 4.49
CA MET A 93 0.66 -10.06 3.17
C MET A 93 1.78 -9.02 3.26
N ASN A 94 2.65 -9.03 2.25
CA ASN A 94 3.82 -8.18 2.13
C ASN A 94 4.03 -7.91 0.64
N LEU A 95 3.67 -6.71 0.18
CA LEU A 95 3.68 -6.41 -1.26
C LEU A 95 4.06 -4.96 -1.51
N PHE A 96 4.90 -4.73 -2.52
CA PHE A 96 5.08 -3.42 -3.11
C PHE A 96 4.20 -3.29 -4.35
N MET A 97 3.33 -2.30 -4.36
CA MET A 97 2.36 -2.06 -5.44
C MET A 97 2.33 -0.57 -5.84
N PRO A 98 1.96 -0.24 -7.08
CA PRO A 98 1.83 1.14 -7.52
C PRO A 98 0.51 1.76 -7.07
N TRP A 99 0.58 3.03 -6.68
CA TRP A 99 -0.52 3.86 -6.22
C TRP A 99 -0.55 5.19 -6.98
N GLU A 100 -1.70 5.83 -6.95
CA GLU A 100 -1.94 7.14 -7.53
C GLU A 100 -2.69 8.07 -6.55
N ILE A 101 -2.42 9.36 -6.66
CA ILE A 101 -3.16 10.47 -6.05
C ILE A 101 -3.22 11.65 -7.02
N HIS A 102 -4.15 12.57 -6.80
CA HIS A 102 -4.10 13.91 -7.40
C HIS A 102 -3.00 14.77 -6.76
N GLN A 103 -2.64 15.88 -7.39
CA GLN A 103 -1.60 16.78 -6.88
C GLN A 103 -1.99 17.49 -5.56
N ASP A 104 -3.29 17.58 -5.26
CA ASP A 104 -3.82 18.02 -3.97
C ASP A 104 -3.90 16.90 -2.91
N GLY A 105 -3.41 15.69 -3.23
CA GLY A 105 -3.40 14.51 -2.36
C GLY A 105 -4.71 13.71 -2.33
N SER A 106 -5.79 14.23 -2.93
CA SER A 106 -7.07 13.51 -2.99
C SER A 106 -7.05 12.31 -3.95
N GLY A 107 -8.03 11.42 -3.82
CA GLY A 107 -8.23 10.32 -4.76
C GLY A 107 -7.21 9.18 -4.62
N LEU A 108 -6.68 8.98 -3.41
CA LEU A 108 -5.74 7.91 -3.11
C LEU A 108 -6.29 6.52 -3.45
N GLU A 109 -5.67 5.86 -4.42
CA GLU A 109 -6.07 4.55 -4.94
C GLU A 109 -4.85 3.79 -5.48
N THR A 110 -4.97 2.47 -5.60
CA THR A 110 -4.01 1.69 -6.41
C THR A 110 -4.07 2.14 -7.87
N LEU A 111 -2.93 2.12 -8.58
CA LEU A 111 -2.85 2.63 -9.96
C LEU A 111 -3.85 1.89 -10.87
N ASN A 112 -4.90 2.56 -11.36
CA ASN A 112 -6.07 1.98 -12.05
C ASN A 112 -6.67 0.73 -11.39
N HIS A 113 -6.76 0.74 -10.06
CA HIS A 113 -7.31 -0.36 -9.29
C HIS A 113 -6.52 -1.69 -9.44
N TRP A 114 -5.28 -1.61 -9.97
CA TRP A 114 -4.39 -2.75 -10.21
C TRP A 114 -3.76 -3.23 -8.90
N GLY A 115 -4.39 -4.23 -8.29
CA GLY A 115 -4.11 -4.64 -6.93
C GLY A 115 -3.55 -6.05 -6.81
N ARG A 116 -3.83 -6.67 -5.66
CA ARG A 116 -3.35 -8.01 -5.29
C ARG A 116 -3.86 -9.09 -6.24
N HIS A 117 -5.08 -8.91 -6.78
CA HIS A 117 -5.70 -9.84 -7.72
C HIS A 117 -4.98 -9.91 -9.07
N GLU A 118 -4.23 -8.86 -9.41
CA GLU A 118 -3.43 -8.83 -10.63
C GLU A 118 -1.95 -9.12 -10.39
N GLN A 119 -1.43 -8.74 -9.22
CA GLN A 119 0.01 -8.81 -8.92
C GLN A 119 0.47 -10.14 -8.31
N LEU A 120 -0.26 -10.65 -7.32
CA LEU A 120 0.21 -11.78 -6.53
C LEU A 120 0.04 -13.10 -7.29
N SER A 121 0.91 -14.04 -6.95
CA SER A 121 0.78 -15.43 -7.39
C SER A 121 -0.07 -16.26 -6.43
N PHE A 122 -0.07 -15.91 -5.14
CA PHE A 122 -0.80 -16.63 -4.13
C PHE A 122 -1.11 -15.73 -2.94
N PHE A 123 -2.29 -15.88 -2.37
CA PHE A 123 -2.58 -15.47 -1.00
C PHE A 123 -3.79 -16.24 -0.46
N GLU A 124 -3.83 -16.40 0.84
CA GLU A 124 -4.87 -17.19 1.49
C GLU A 124 -6.22 -16.47 1.59
N ARG A 125 -7.26 -17.28 1.77
CA ARG A 125 -8.58 -16.82 2.20
C ARG A 125 -8.54 -16.35 3.66
N SER A 126 -9.57 -15.64 4.13
CA SER A 126 -9.67 -15.13 5.51
C SER A 126 -10.26 -16.13 6.50
N LEU A 127 -11.15 -17.02 6.05
CA LEU A 127 -11.84 -18.02 6.88
C LEU A 127 -11.74 -19.40 6.24
N ASN A 128 -11.68 -20.46 7.05
CA ASN A 128 -11.44 -21.83 6.59
C ASN A 128 -12.69 -22.75 6.58
N ASP A 129 -13.85 -22.26 6.97
CA ASP A 129 -15.10 -23.01 7.14
C ASP A 129 -16.16 -22.74 6.06
N ASP A 130 -16.00 -21.69 5.26
CA ASP A 130 -16.86 -21.43 4.10
C ASP A 130 -16.26 -22.05 2.82
N PRO A 131 -16.93 -23.04 2.21
CA PRO A 131 -16.45 -23.68 0.98
C PRO A 131 -16.41 -22.75 -0.23
N ALA A 132 -17.05 -21.57 -0.16
CA ALA A 132 -17.00 -20.57 -1.21
C ALA A 132 -15.74 -19.71 -1.18
N LEU A 133 -15.07 -19.63 -0.03
CA LEU A 133 -13.82 -18.89 0.09
C LEU A 133 -12.66 -19.75 -0.36
N LEU A 134 -11.93 -19.25 -1.35
CA LEU A 134 -10.84 -19.96 -2.00
C LEU A 134 -9.54 -19.20 -1.82
N PRO A 135 -8.43 -19.89 -1.48
CA PRO A 135 -7.13 -19.26 -1.61
C PRO A 135 -6.97 -18.79 -3.06
N PHE A 136 -6.40 -17.62 -3.19
CA PHE A 136 -6.06 -17.10 -4.48
C PHE A 136 -4.83 -17.84 -5.01
N ASN A 137 -4.91 -18.36 -6.23
CA ASN A 137 -3.81 -19.00 -6.93
C ASN A 137 -3.70 -18.45 -8.35
N TYR A 138 -2.47 -18.19 -8.77
CA TYR A 138 -2.07 -17.72 -10.08
C TYR A 138 -2.55 -18.60 -11.25
N GLN A 139 -2.80 -19.88 -10.99
CA GLN A 139 -3.12 -20.87 -12.02
C GLN A 139 -4.59 -20.79 -12.48
N ALA A 140 -4.96 -19.76 -13.27
CA ALA A 140 -6.22 -19.78 -14.02
C ALA A 140 -6.22 -18.83 -15.24
N PRO A 141 -6.90 -19.20 -16.35
CA PRO A 141 -7.09 -18.35 -17.54
C PRO A 141 -8.02 -17.14 -17.31
N MET A 142 -8.38 -16.82 -16.05
CA MET A 142 -9.35 -15.77 -15.70
C MET A 142 -8.72 -14.39 -15.49
N ARG A 143 -7.40 -14.26 -15.61
CA ARG A 143 -6.73 -12.95 -15.49
C ARG A 143 -6.29 -12.43 -16.84
N PRO A 144 -6.48 -11.14 -17.09
CA PRO A 144 -5.90 -10.53 -18.27
C PRO A 144 -4.37 -10.52 -18.25
N ASN A 145 -3.75 -10.46 -17.07
CA ASN A 145 -2.30 -10.55 -16.90
C ASN A 145 -1.86 -12.00 -16.61
N GLN A 146 -1.06 -12.53 -17.53
CA GLN A 146 -0.54 -13.91 -17.50
C GLN A 146 0.96 -13.96 -17.12
N HIS A 147 1.52 -12.86 -16.61
CA HIS A 147 2.88 -12.80 -16.04
C HIS A 147 2.83 -12.42 -14.56
N GLN A 148 3.69 -13.05 -13.74
CA GLN A 148 3.76 -12.74 -12.31
C GLN A 148 4.31 -11.33 -12.13
N THR A 149 3.71 -10.59 -11.21
CA THR A 149 3.96 -9.17 -11.05
C THR A 149 4.06 -8.76 -9.57
N ASP A 150 4.63 -9.62 -8.74
CA ASP A 150 4.93 -9.35 -7.33
C ASP A 150 6.13 -8.40 -7.16
N ASN A 151 6.12 -7.62 -6.07
CA ASN A 151 7.19 -6.71 -5.65
C ASN A 151 7.62 -5.72 -6.75
N PHE A 152 6.73 -4.79 -7.07
CA PHE A 152 6.98 -3.73 -8.03
C PHE A 152 7.71 -2.55 -7.41
N HIS A 153 8.79 -2.12 -8.07
CA HIS A 153 9.57 -0.94 -7.70
C HIS A 153 9.81 -0.04 -8.92
N ASP A 154 10.22 1.20 -8.64
CA ASP A 154 10.70 2.19 -9.61
C ASP A 154 9.79 2.35 -10.84
N LEU A 155 8.48 2.50 -10.63
CA LEU A 155 7.54 2.73 -11.72
C LEU A 155 7.80 4.08 -12.41
N ARG A 156 7.92 4.06 -13.74
CA ARG A 156 8.28 5.23 -14.55
C ARG A 156 7.42 5.30 -15.80
N GLU A 157 6.66 6.37 -15.93
CA GLU A 157 5.91 6.65 -17.16
C GLU A 157 6.87 6.87 -18.34
N ARG A 158 6.46 6.40 -19.51
CA ARG A 158 7.11 6.62 -20.79
C ARG A 158 6.77 8.00 -21.34
N PRO A 159 7.75 8.92 -21.47
CA PRO A 159 7.46 10.24 -22.00
C PRO A 159 7.08 10.25 -23.48
N ASP A 160 7.45 9.21 -24.23
CA ASP A 160 7.10 9.01 -25.63
C ASP A 160 5.73 8.35 -25.84
N LEU A 161 5.19 7.74 -24.78
CA LEU A 161 3.92 7.02 -24.79
C LEU A 161 3.22 7.14 -23.42
N PRO A 162 2.52 8.27 -23.15
CA PRO A 162 1.77 8.49 -21.92
C PRO A 162 0.86 7.32 -21.53
N ASP A 163 0.57 7.19 -20.23
CA ASP A 163 -0.18 6.06 -19.63
C ASP A 163 0.48 4.68 -19.78
N HIS A 164 1.72 4.62 -20.25
CA HIS A 164 2.52 3.39 -20.26
C HIS A 164 3.74 3.56 -19.38
N TYR A 165 4.09 2.52 -18.66
CA TYR A 165 5.09 2.54 -17.62
C TYR A 165 6.13 1.44 -17.82
N VAL A 166 7.31 1.66 -17.26
CA VAL A 166 8.34 0.65 -17.04
C VAL A 166 8.59 0.57 -15.54
N ALA A 167 8.72 -0.64 -15.01
CA ALA A 167 9.02 -0.87 -13.61
C ALA A 167 9.96 -2.05 -13.43
N VAL A 168 10.47 -2.19 -12.21
CA VAL A 168 11.30 -3.30 -11.77
C VAL A 168 10.43 -4.29 -10.99
N ARG A 169 10.48 -5.56 -11.38
CA ARG A 169 10.00 -6.70 -10.60
C ARG A 169 11.20 -7.38 -9.95
N THR A 170 11.19 -7.55 -8.64
CA THR A 170 12.35 -8.03 -7.87
C THR A 170 11.98 -9.03 -6.79
N VAL A 171 12.95 -9.85 -6.38
CA VAL A 171 12.87 -10.57 -5.10
C VAL A 171 13.05 -9.60 -3.93
N GLU A 172 12.49 -9.96 -2.77
CA GLU A 172 12.50 -9.11 -1.56
C GLU A 172 13.92 -8.78 -1.07
N PHE A 173 14.84 -9.73 -1.11
CA PHE A 173 16.20 -9.59 -0.58
C PHE A 173 17.28 -10.03 -1.56
N GLY A 174 18.51 -9.57 -1.31
CA GLY A 174 19.71 -10.11 -1.96
C GLY A 174 20.02 -9.51 -3.34
N VAL A 175 19.25 -8.55 -3.84
CA VAL A 175 19.50 -7.93 -5.16
C VAL A 175 19.46 -6.40 -5.17
N ARG A 176 19.37 -5.77 -3.98
CA ARG A 176 19.30 -4.31 -3.82
C ARG A 176 18.18 -3.64 -4.64
N GLY A 177 17.01 -4.26 -4.67
CA GLY A 177 15.85 -3.76 -5.41
C GLY A 177 15.99 -3.81 -6.93
N ALA A 178 17.03 -4.48 -7.45
CA ALA A 178 17.22 -4.67 -8.89
C ALA A 178 16.73 -6.05 -9.34
N GLY A 179 16.14 -6.12 -10.52
CA GLY A 179 15.56 -7.35 -11.04
C GLY A 179 15.19 -7.26 -12.51
N GLN A 180 14.03 -7.82 -12.84
CA GLN A 180 13.49 -7.85 -14.19
C GLN A 180 12.78 -6.53 -14.49
N LEU A 181 12.96 -5.98 -15.70
CA LEU A 181 12.12 -4.88 -16.17
C LEU A 181 10.84 -5.40 -16.81
N LEU A 182 9.73 -4.78 -16.45
CA LEU A 182 8.41 -5.04 -17.02
C LEU A 182 7.84 -3.75 -17.61
N ARG A 183 7.05 -3.89 -18.68
CA ARG A 183 6.17 -2.83 -19.18
C ARG A 183 4.79 -2.99 -18.58
N LEU A 184 4.14 -1.87 -18.29
CA LEU A 184 2.74 -1.81 -17.88
C LEU A 184 1.97 -0.80 -18.72
N GLY A 185 0.74 -1.12 -19.09
CA GLY A 185 -0.19 -0.17 -19.68
C GLY A 185 -1.06 -0.75 -20.81
N PRO A 186 -1.91 0.08 -21.43
CA PRO A 186 -2.23 1.42 -20.98
C PRO A 186 -2.88 1.38 -19.60
N ALA A 187 -2.56 2.37 -18.77
CA ALA A 187 -3.28 2.63 -17.53
C ALA A 187 -4.76 2.92 -17.81
N ALA A 188 -5.03 3.73 -18.84
CA ALA A 188 -6.34 4.18 -19.30
C ALA A 188 -7.25 4.76 -18.20
N LEU A 189 -7.78 5.97 -18.42
CA LEU A 189 -8.65 6.74 -17.52
C LEU A 189 -9.99 6.07 -17.09
N ALA A 190 -10.19 4.78 -17.36
CA ALA A 190 -11.41 4.04 -17.01
C ALA A 190 -11.38 3.43 -15.60
N ASN A 191 -10.25 3.52 -14.88
CA ASN A 191 -10.08 2.97 -13.52
C ASN A 191 -10.50 1.48 -13.42
N SER A 192 -9.98 0.65 -14.32
CA SER A 192 -10.22 -0.80 -14.30
C SER A 192 -8.92 -1.56 -14.46
N ALA A 193 -8.64 -2.44 -13.49
CA ALA A 193 -7.46 -3.30 -13.48
C ALA A 193 -7.42 -4.23 -14.71
N THR A 194 -8.59 -4.52 -15.31
CA THR A 194 -8.69 -5.40 -16.48
C THR A 194 -8.20 -4.74 -17.76
N LEU A 195 -7.89 -3.45 -17.77
CA LEU A 195 -7.26 -2.77 -18.91
C LEU A 195 -5.74 -2.68 -18.78
N MET A 196 -5.21 -2.72 -17.56
CA MET A 196 -3.77 -2.66 -17.34
C MET A 196 -3.13 -4.00 -17.73
N ARG A 197 -2.23 -3.97 -18.74
CA ARG A 197 -1.47 -5.14 -19.19
C ARG A 197 -0.03 -5.05 -18.74
N SER A 198 0.51 -6.13 -18.21
CA SER A 198 1.94 -6.27 -17.89
C SER A 198 2.63 -7.22 -18.87
N ALA A 199 3.84 -6.88 -19.31
CA ALA A 199 4.65 -7.75 -20.15
C ALA A 199 6.15 -7.68 -19.80
N PRO A 200 6.90 -8.80 -19.90
CA PRO A 200 8.35 -8.79 -19.81
C PRO A 200 9.00 -7.81 -20.78
N LEU A 201 9.89 -6.95 -20.27
CA LEU A 201 10.79 -6.17 -21.11
C LEU A 201 12.14 -6.86 -21.21
N THR A 202 12.73 -7.23 -20.06
CA THR A 202 13.92 -8.08 -19.98
C THR A 202 13.51 -9.54 -19.74
N HIS A 203 14.44 -10.47 -20.00
CA HIS A 203 14.21 -11.90 -19.86
C HIS A 203 13.79 -12.30 -18.43
N PRO A 204 12.83 -13.22 -18.23
CA PRO A 204 12.34 -13.63 -16.90
C PRO A 204 13.41 -14.09 -15.91
N ASN A 205 14.53 -14.66 -16.38
CA ASN A 205 15.63 -15.06 -15.50
C ASN A 205 16.35 -13.88 -14.82
N THR A 206 16.11 -12.64 -15.26
CA THR A 206 16.67 -11.42 -14.65
C THR A 206 15.98 -11.00 -13.35
N TYR A 207 14.85 -11.63 -12.98
CA TYR A 207 14.02 -11.28 -11.82
C TYR A 207 14.70 -11.50 -10.47
N GLY A 208 15.33 -12.66 -10.28
CA GLY A 208 15.94 -13.09 -9.03
C GLY A 208 17.43 -13.36 -9.22
N PHE A 209 18.07 -14.05 -8.30
CA PHE A 209 19.50 -14.36 -8.39
C PHE A 209 19.79 -15.86 -8.41
N ARG A 210 21.03 -16.22 -8.76
CA ARG A 210 21.58 -17.57 -8.57
C ARG A 210 22.55 -17.62 -7.39
N GLY A 211 22.77 -18.80 -6.82
CA GLY A 211 23.83 -19.02 -5.85
C GLY A 211 25.23 -18.99 -6.49
N ASP A 212 26.27 -18.86 -5.68
CA ASP A 212 27.66 -18.74 -6.16
C ASP A 212 28.12 -19.95 -6.98
N ASN A 213 27.57 -21.13 -6.66
CA ASN A 213 27.91 -22.41 -7.29
C ASN A 213 26.83 -22.91 -8.25
N ASP A 214 25.77 -22.13 -8.48
CA ASP A 214 24.69 -22.51 -9.39
C ASP A 214 25.07 -22.25 -10.86
N PRO A 215 24.60 -23.07 -11.80
CA PRO A 215 24.84 -22.86 -13.21
C PRO A 215 24.25 -21.52 -13.70
N GLU A 216 24.87 -20.95 -14.73
CA GLU A 216 24.34 -19.78 -15.44
C GLU A 216 22.95 -20.10 -16.02
N ARG A 217 22.05 -19.12 -15.97
CA ARG A 217 20.70 -19.24 -16.49
C ARG A 217 20.64 -18.59 -17.88
N PRO A 218 20.21 -19.31 -18.93
CA PRO A 218 20.05 -18.73 -20.26
C PRO A 218 19.19 -17.46 -20.24
N GLY A 219 19.62 -16.42 -20.96
CA GLY A 219 18.93 -15.12 -21.03
C GLY A 219 19.07 -14.24 -19.77
N ASP A 220 19.69 -14.72 -18.69
CA ASP A 220 19.97 -13.89 -17.52
C ASP A 220 21.12 -12.93 -17.83
N SER A 221 20.75 -11.69 -18.15
CA SER A 221 21.68 -10.64 -18.59
C SER A 221 22.22 -9.77 -17.44
N GLY A 222 21.79 -10.01 -16.20
CA GLY A 222 22.13 -9.18 -15.05
C GLY A 222 20.92 -8.61 -14.33
N ARG A 223 21.16 -7.61 -13.47
CA ARG A 223 20.13 -6.97 -12.62
C ARG A 223 19.92 -5.54 -13.05
N TYR A 224 18.64 -5.17 -13.23
CA TYR A 224 18.21 -3.86 -13.68
C TYR A 224 17.49 -3.12 -12.56
N ARG A 225 17.81 -1.85 -12.36
CA ARG A 225 17.06 -0.94 -11.49
C ARG A 225 17.03 0.47 -12.08
N ASP A 226 16.24 1.35 -11.46
CA ASP A 226 16.09 2.75 -11.85
C ASP A 226 15.87 2.93 -13.38
N PRO A 227 14.86 2.28 -13.99
CA PRO A 227 14.59 2.47 -15.41
C PRO A 227 14.33 3.95 -15.72
N ALA A 228 14.78 4.42 -16.87
CA ALA A 228 14.55 5.77 -17.35
C ALA A 228 14.18 5.72 -18.85
N PRO A 229 12.89 5.56 -19.15
CA PRO A 229 12.39 5.76 -20.51
C PRO A 229 12.65 7.20 -20.95
N LEU A 230 13.19 7.39 -22.15
CA LEU A 230 13.57 8.68 -22.71
C LEU A 230 12.51 9.20 -23.69
N ALA A 231 12.49 10.50 -23.92
CA ALA A 231 11.49 11.12 -24.81
C ALA A 231 11.61 10.72 -26.28
N ASP A 232 12.74 10.14 -26.70
CA ASP A 232 12.95 9.61 -28.04
C ASP A 232 12.59 8.11 -28.18
N GLY A 233 12.00 7.51 -27.13
CA GLY A 233 11.57 6.12 -27.10
C GLY A 233 12.66 5.11 -26.73
N ARG A 234 13.91 5.55 -26.51
CA ARG A 234 14.95 4.70 -25.94
C ARG A 234 14.72 4.48 -24.45
N LEU A 235 15.34 3.44 -23.90
CA LEU A 235 15.32 3.14 -22.47
C LEU A 235 16.74 3.03 -21.93
N LEU A 236 16.98 3.69 -20.80
CA LEU A 236 18.17 3.58 -19.98
C LEU A 236 17.83 2.82 -18.69
N ALA A 237 18.77 2.07 -18.12
CA ALA A 237 18.66 1.57 -16.76
C ALA A 237 20.02 1.54 -16.08
N ALA A 238 20.01 1.55 -14.75
CA ALA A 238 21.16 1.19 -13.94
C ALA A 238 21.28 -0.34 -13.92
N HIS A 239 22.39 -0.85 -14.44
CA HIS A 239 22.57 -2.29 -14.71
C HIS A 239 23.85 -2.85 -14.09
N SER A 240 23.73 -3.98 -13.40
CA SER A 240 24.85 -4.83 -12.96
C SER A 240 24.85 -6.13 -13.75
N VAL A 241 25.99 -6.54 -14.31
CA VAL A 241 26.11 -7.76 -15.13
C VAL A 241 26.13 -9.05 -14.29
N ASP A 242 26.38 -8.95 -12.98
CA ASP A 242 26.44 -10.11 -12.10
C ASP A 242 25.02 -10.65 -11.84
N THR A 243 24.84 -11.96 -12.00
CA THR A 243 23.54 -12.61 -11.85
C THR A 243 23.41 -13.38 -10.52
N ARG A 244 24.43 -13.37 -9.68
CA ARG A 244 24.43 -14.04 -8.38
C ARG A 244 23.79 -13.17 -7.29
N VAL A 245 23.53 -13.76 -6.13
CA VAL A 245 23.09 -13.02 -4.93
C VAL A 245 24.08 -11.90 -4.64
N ASP A 246 23.64 -10.71 -4.26
CA ASP A 246 24.57 -9.67 -3.85
C ASP A 246 25.28 -10.07 -2.55
N GLN A 247 26.56 -9.71 -2.46
CA GLN A 247 27.36 -9.92 -1.27
C GLN A 247 28.24 -8.68 -1.08
N THR A 248 28.35 -8.24 0.17
CA THR A 248 29.35 -7.25 0.58
C THR A 248 30.43 -7.97 1.38
N THR A 249 31.63 -8.05 0.81
CA THR A 249 32.82 -8.49 1.53
C THR A 249 33.60 -7.28 2.02
N SER A 250 34.64 -7.49 2.82
CA SER A 250 35.50 -6.40 3.26
C SER A 250 36.93 -6.88 3.51
N ASP A 251 37.92 -6.11 3.08
CA ASP A 251 39.35 -6.34 3.34
C ASP A 251 39.90 -5.32 4.34
N ASN A 252 39.34 -5.32 5.56
CA ASN A 252 39.61 -4.30 6.58
C ASN A 252 41.09 -4.26 7.03
N THR A 253 41.58 -3.06 7.34
CA THR A 253 42.91 -2.84 7.91
C THR A 253 42.80 -2.13 9.27
N THR A 254 43.91 -2.07 10.00
CA THR A 254 44.01 -1.28 11.24
C THR A 254 45.02 -0.16 11.02
N GLU A 255 44.60 1.08 11.24
CA GLU A 255 45.40 2.28 11.06
C GLU A 255 45.47 3.08 12.38
N VAL A 256 46.50 3.92 12.54
CA VAL A 256 46.57 4.87 13.66
C VAL A 256 46.25 6.26 13.11
N ILE A 257 45.11 6.82 13.52
CA ILE A 257 44.63 8.14 13.10
C ILE A 257 44.51 8.99 14.38
N ASP A 258 45.15 10.16 14.41
CA ASP A 258 45.19 11.07 15.56
C ASP A 258 45.60 10.40 16.89
N GLY A 259 46.50 9.41 16.81
CA GLY A 259 46.99 8.66 17.98
C GLY A 259 46.05 7.59 18.50
N GLN A 260 44.90 7.35 17.85
CA GLN A 260 43.99 6.26 18.16
C GLN A 260 44.08 5.14 17.12
N THR A 261 44.01 3.89 17.58
CA THR A 261 43.91 2.72 16.71
C THR A 261 42.48 2.63 16.17
N VAL A 262 42.34 2.68 14.86
CA VAL A 262 41.06 2.69 14.13
C VAL A 262 41.03 1.50 13.19
N THR A 263 39.91 0.77 13.15
CA THR A 263 39.67 -0.20 12.07
C THR A 263 39.17 0.56 10.85
N VAL A 264 39.91 0.44 9.74
CA VAL A 264 39.49 0.99 8.45
C VAL A 264 38.79 -0.10 7.66
N ARG A 265 37.52 0.13 7.37
CA ARG A 265 36.71 -0.80 6.58
C ARG A 265 36.82 -0.47 5.10
N HIS A 266 37.03 -1.51 4.30
CA HIS A 266 37.10 -1.44 2.85
C HIS A 266 36.01 -2.34 2.25
N PRO A 267 34.75 -1.89 2.15
CA PRO A 267 33.68 -2.74 1.67
C PRO A 267 33.80 -2.95 0.16
N VAL A 268 33.61 -4.19 -0.29
CA VAL A 268 33.56 -4.55 -1.70
C VAL A 268 32.18 -5.15 -1.97
N ASN A 269 31.40 -4.47 -2.82
CA ASN A 269 30.10 -4.97 -3.27
C ASN A 269 30.26 -5.77 -4.55
N ARG A 270 29.47 -6.84 -4.68
CA ARG A 270 29.45 -7.65 -5.90
C ARG A 270 28.82 -6.91 -7.08
N TYR A 271 27.70 -6.24 -6.83
CA TYR A 271 27.06 -5.47 -7.89
C TYR A 271 27.84 -4.22 -8.25
N GLU A 272 27.77 -3.86 -9.52
CA GLU A 272 28.30 -2.60 -10.04
C GLU A 272 27.26 -2.02 -10.99
N PHE A 273 26.40 -1.14 -10.47
CA PHE A 273 25.34 -0.53 -11.25
C PHE A 273 25.87 0.60 -12.12
N ARG A 274 25.64 0.48 -13.43
CA ARG A 274 26.15 1.37 -14.47
C ARG A 274 25.03 1.73 -15.44
N LEU A 275 25.01 2.98 -15.90
CA LEU A 275 23.98 3.43 -16.84
C LEU A 275 24.26 2.86 -18.24
N ARG A 276 23.33 2.05 -18.74
CA ARG A 276 23.36 1.47 -20.09
C ARG A 276 22.03 1.63 -20.78
N LEU A 277 22.07 1.87 -22.09
CA LEU A 277 20.86 1.78 -22.92
C LEU A 277 20.41 0.32 -22.99
N LEU A 278 19.12 0.10 -23.22
CA LEU A 278 18.58 -1.22 -23.51
C LEU A 278 18.33 -1.38 -25.00
N ALA A 279 18.58 -2.59 -25.50
CA ALA A 279 18.32 -2.98 -26.88
C ALA A 279 17.78 -4.41 -26.93
N GLY A 280 17.09 -4.76 -28.01
CA GLY A 280 16.46 -6.07 -28.20
C GLY A 280 14.95 -6.00 -28.26
N ALA A 281 14.32 -7.15 -28.52
CA ALA A 281 12.87 -7.30 -28.50
C ALA A 281 12.36 -7.41 -27.06
N ASP A 282 11.08 -7.09 -26.85
CA ASP A 282 10.43 -7.29 -25.55
C ASP A 282 10.55 -8.75 -25.10
N GLY A 283 10.80 -8.96 -23.82
CA GLY A 283 11.10 -10.26 -23.21
C GLY A 283 12.54 -10.72 -23.39
N GLU A 284 13.33 -10.07 -24.24
CA GLU A 284 14.75 -10.39 -24.47
C GLU A 284 15.63 -9.13 -24.44
N ALA A 285 15.06 -7.97 -24.10
CA ALA A 285 15.83 -6.73 -24.05
C ALA A 285 16.93 -6.85 -23.01
N ALA A 286 18.11 -6.32 -23.34
CA ALA A 286 19.27 -6.37 -22.48
C ALA A 286 20.04 -5.05 -22.52
N ALA A 287 20.79 -4.78 -21.46
CA ALA A 287 21.71 -3.66 -21.41
C ALA A 287 22.78 -3.76 -22.51
N THR A 288 23.05 -2.67 -23.21
CA THR A 288 24.12 -2.58 -24.21
C THR A 288 25.49 -2.72 -23.55
N THR A 289 26.50 -3.18 -24.30
CA THR A 289 27.88 -3.30 -23.80
C THR A 289 28.55 -1.96 -23.50
N VAL A 290 28.01 -0.85 -24.05
CA VAL A 290 28.53 0.50 -23.85
C VAL A 290 27.85 1.15 -22.65
N GLU A 291 28.67 1.66 -21.72
CA GLU A 291 28.22 2.46 -20.59
C GLU A 291 28.18 3.94 -20.93
N LEU A 292 27.18 4.65 -20.43
CA LEU A 292 26.93 6.05 -20.78
C LEU A 292 28.08 6.98 -20.35
N THR A 293 28.73 6.69 -19.22
CA THR A 293 29.86 7.45 -18.69
C THR A 293 31.23 6.85 -19.05
N GLY A 294 31.23 5.87 -19.96
CA GLY A 294 32.44 5.16 -20.41
C GLY A 294 33.03 4.19 -19.39
N ASN A 295 34.03 3.42 -19.81
CA ASN A 295 34.60 2.30 -19.03
C ASN A 295 35.26 2.72 -17.70
N GLN A 296 35.68 3.98 -17.56
CA GLN A 296 36.26 4.49 -16.32
C GLN A 296 35.18 4.87 -15.29
N GLY A 297 33.98 5.22 -15.77
CA GLY A 297 32.90 5.73 -14.96
C GLY A 297 33.26 6.95 -14.12
N ILE A 298 32.47 7.20 -13.10
CA ILE A 298 32.74 8.23 -12.09
C ILE A 298 33.60 7.59 -11.00
N ARG A 299 34.83 8.05 -10.83
CA ARG A 299 35.74 7.55 -9.78
C ARG A 299 35.87 8.53 -8.63
N LYS A 300 35.85 8.04 -7.39
CA LYS A 300 36.04 8.85 -6.18
C LYS A 300 36.78 8.08 -5.11
N THR A 301 37.49 8.83 -4.27
CA THR A 301 37.87 8.38 -2.93
C THR A 301 36.89 9.00 -1.94
N ILE A 302 36.19 8.17 -1.17
CA ILE A 302 35.22 8.60 -0.15
C ILE A 302 35.55 7.92 1.18
N ALA A 303 35.37 8.66 2.28
CA ALA A 303 35.52 8.12 3.62
C ALA A 303 34.47 8.73 4.55
N PHE A 304 33.92 7.93 5.45
CA PHE A 304 32.95 8.36 6.45
C PHE A 304 33.03 7.45 7.69
N TRP A 305 32.62 7.98 8.83
CA TRP A 305 32.60 7.23 10.08
C TRP A 305 31.28 6.44 10.21
N GLN A 306 31.39 5.19 10.65
CA GLN A 306 30.27 4.35 11.07
C GLN A 306 30.57 3.87 12.50
N PRO A 307 29.76 4.31 13.47
CA PRO A 307 30.17 5.13 14.63
C PRO A 307 31.63 4.99 15.13
N ASP A 308 32.16 3.77 15.21
CA ASP A 308 33.48 3.46 15.78
C ASP A 308 34.56 3.13 14.71
N ASP A 309 34.15 2.84 13.47
CA ASP A 309 35.04 2.44 12.37
C ASP A 309 35.04 3.49 11.25
N LEU A 310 36.21 3.72 10.63
CA LEU A 310 36.31 4.54 9.43
C LEU A 310 36.04 3.67 8.21
N VAL A 311 34.94 3.91 7.49
CA VAL A 311 34.70 3.29 6.19
C VAL A 311 35.42 4.09 5.13
N ARG A 312 36.25 3.45 4.31
CA ARG A 312 37.00 4.09 3.23
C ARG A 312 36.91 3.30 1.94
N TYR A 313 36.46 3.98 0.89
CA TYR A 313 36.58 3.53 -0.49
C TYR A 313 37.63 4.38 -1.20
N SER A 314 38.72 3.77 -1.66
CA SER A 314 39.83 4.48 -2.32
C SER A 314 39.78 4.26 -3.84
N ASP A 315 39.74 5.36 -4.60
CA ASP A 315 39.63 5.37 -6.07
C ASP A 315 38.64 4.33 -6.62
N VAL A 316 37.44 4.28 -6.04
CA VAL A 316 36.42 3.34 -6.47
C VAL A 316 35.57 3.94 -7.58
N ARG A 317 35.13 3.07 -8.49
CA ARG A 317 34.11 3.41 -9.47
C ARG A 317 32.75 3.41 -8.76
N LEU A 318 32.09 4.56 -8.79
CA LEU A 318 30.79 4.72 -8.15
C LEU A 318 29.71 4.00 -8.95
N TRP A 319 28.71 3.53 -8.21
CA TRP A 319 27.44 3.15 -8.79
C TRP A 319 26.73 4.37 -9.35
N GLU A 320 26.04 4.16 -10.45
CA GLU A 320 25.25 5.18 -11.12
C GLU A 320 23.79 4.75 -11.07
N THR A 321 23.03 5.46 -10.24
CA THR A 321 21.60 5.20 -9.96
C THR A 321 20.78 6.44 -10.24
N ASP A 322 19.45 6.28 -10.30
CA ASP A 322 18.48 7.36 -10.46
C ASP A 322 18.75 8.34 -11.63
N PRO A 323 18.96 7.86 -12.86
CA PRO A 323 19.17 8.74 -13.99
C PRO A 323 17.94 9.62 -14.25
N VAL A 324 18.20 10.88 -14.63
CA VAL A 324 17.18 11.86 -14.99
C VAL A 324 17.51 12.44 -16.37
N GLU A 325 16.55 12.35 -17.30
CA GLU A 325 16.65 13.04 -18.59
C GLU A 325 16.42 14.54 -18.38
N LEU A 326 17.43 15.36 -18.70
CA LEU A 326 17.30 16.81 -18.69
C LEU A 326 16.87 17.30 -20.08
N ARG A 327 15.63 17.77 -20.17
CA ARG A 327 15.06 18.37 -21.39
C ARG A 327 14.01 19.44 -21.07
N PRO A 328 13.72 20.36 -22.00
CA PRO A 328 12.50 21.17 -21.92
C PRO A 328 11.26 20.28 -21.92
N ARG A 329 10.30 20.58 -21.03
CA ARG A 329 8.98 19.92 -21.00
C ARG A 329 7.92 20.91 -20.53
N THR A 330 6.70 20.73 -21.00
CA THR A 330 5.53 21.42 -20.45
C THR A 330 5.27 20.89 -19.03
N PRO A 331 5.04 21.75 -18.03
CA PRO A 331 4.54 21.30 -16.73
C PRO A 331 3.23 20.51 -16.90
N PRO A 332 3.09 19.32 -16.27
CA PRO A 332 1.83 18.59 -16.24
C PRO A 332 0.72 19.47 -15.65
N PRO A 333 -0.55 19.26 -16.04
CA PRO A 333 -1.66 20.00 -15.46
C PRO A 333 -1.74 19.74 -13.95
N THR A 334 -2.20 20.71 -13.17
CA THR A 334 -2.55 20.48 -11.76
C THR A 334 -3.83 19.66 -11.72
N THR A 335 -3.83 18.58 -10.94
CA THR A 335 -5.00 17.71 -10.74
C THR A 335 -5.54 17.87 -9.33
N SER A 336 -6.87 17.73 -9.20
CA SER A 336 -7.60 17.80 -7.94
C SER A 336 -8.73 16.78 -7.91
N ALA A 337 -9.39 16.66 -6.76
CA ALA A 337 -10.55 15.80 -6.60
C ALA A 337 -11.56 15.94 -7.73
N GLN A 338 -12.03 14.82 -8.26
CA GLN A 338 -13.07 14.80 -9.30
C GLN A 338 -14.41 15.30 -8.75
N PRO A 339 -15.29 15.86 -9.60
CA PRO A 339 -16.66 16.18 -9.22
C PRO A 339 -17.39 14.95 -8.65
N LEU A 340 -18.32 15.17 -7.73
CA LEU A 340 -19.17 14.10 -7.20
C LEU A 340 -19.90 13.40 -8.36
N ALA A 341 -19.84 12.07 -8.36
CA ALA A 341 -20.60 11.28 -9.31
C ALA A 341 -22.11 11.43 -9.06
N ALA A 342 -22.91 11.07 -10.06
CA ALA A 342 -24.36 11.28 -10.04
C ALA A 342 -25.08 10.79 -8.76
N PRO A 343 -24.76 9.59 -8.20
CA PRO A 343 -25.47 9.10 -7.01
C PRO A 343 -25.30 10.00 -5.80
N GLU A 344 -24.09 10.54 -5.56
CA GLU A 344 -23.82 11.45 -4.45
C GLU A 344 -24.33 12.87 -4.76
N ALA A 345 -24.12 13.35 -5.98
CA ALA A 345 -24.57 14.68 -6.40
C ALA A 345 -26.09 14.87 -6.26
N VAL A 346 -26.88 13.83 -6.53
CA VAL A 346 -28.34 13.83 -6.33
C VAL A 346 -28.69 14.02 -4.85
N ILE A 347 -28.00 13.33 -3.93
CA ILE A 347 -28.25 13.47 -2.49
C ILE A 347 -27.98 14.91 -2.03
N PHE A 348 -26.86 15.52 -2.45
CA PHE A 348 -26.57 16.92 -2.13
C PHE A 348 -27.66 17.88 -2.64
N ALA A 349 -28.12 17.68 -3.88
CA ALA A 349 -29.17 18.51 -4.46
C ALA A 349 -30.51 18.36 -3.72
N GLU A 350 -30.91 17.13 -3.38
CA GLU A 350 -32.17 16.86 -2.68
C GLU A 350 -32.17 17.39 -1.24
N GLU A 351 -31.04 17.29 -0.53
CA GLU A 351 -30.88 17.87 0.80
C GLU A 351 -30.60 19.38 0.77
N SER A 352 -30.55 19.99 -0.42
CA SER A 352 -30.24 21.42 -0.59
C SER A 352 -28.92 21.83 0.08
N VAL A 353 -27.91 20.96 0.02
CA VAL A 353 -26.55 21.21 0.53
C VAL A 353 -25.64 21.55 -0.64
N ASP A 354 -24.91 22.68 -0.53
CA ASP A 354 -23.81 22.99 -1.44
C ASP A 354 -22.59 22.08 -1.12
N PRO A 355 -22.15 21.22 -2.06
CA PRO A 355 -20.96 20.40 -1.86
C PRO A 355 -19.71 21.23 -1.52
N ALA A 356 -19.57 22.44 -2.06
CA ALA A 356 -18.41 23.28 -1.78
C ALA A 356 -18.38 23.76 -0.32
N ALA A 357 -19.53 24.20 0.20
CA ALA A 357 -19.66 24.59 1.60
C ALA A 357 -19.39 23.41 2.56
N PHE A 358 -19.87 22.21 2.23
CA PHE A 358 -19.61 21.02 3.05
C PHE A 358 -18.13 20.62 3.03
N ARG A 359 -17.48 20.63 1.86
CA ARG A 359 -16.04 20.39 1.74
C ARG A 359 -15.20 21.41 2.49
N GLN A 360 -15.58 22.69 2.42
CA GLN A 360 -14.92 23.74 3.19
C GLN A 360 -15.07 23.50 4.69
N TRP A 361 -16.28 23.17 5.15
CA TRP A 361 -16.53 22.86 6.57
C TRP A 361 -15.65 21.71 7.08
N LEU A 362 -15.51 20.65 6.29
CA LEU A 362 -14.62 19.51 6.56
C LEU A 362 -13.14 19.95 6.59
N SER A 363 -12.71 20.72 5.59
CA SER A 363 -11.32 21.18 5.45
C SER A 363 -10.88 22.08 6.60
N GLU A 364 -11.74 22.99 7.08
CA GLU A 364 -11.46 23.86 8.23
C GLU A 364 -11.27 23.10 9.57
N ARG A 365 -11.53 21.79 9.57
CA ARG A 365 -11.52 20.92 10.75
C ARG A 365 -10.62 19.69 10.58
N ASP A 366 -9.81 19.66 9.51
CA ASP A 366 -8.95 18.52 9.17
C ASP A 366 -9.73 17.20 9.05
N LEU A 367 -10.88 17.24 8.37
CA LEU A 367 -11.76 16.08 8.19
C LEU A 367 -11.92 15.69 6.73
N GLY A 368 -12.26 14.42 6.50
CA GLY A 368 -12.81 13.90 5.25
C GLY A 368 -14.05 13.05 5.49
N VAL A 369 -14.67 12.58 4.41
CA VAL A 369 -15.82 11.66 4.46
C VAL A 369 -15.58 10.45 3.58
N ILE A 370 -15.80 9.26 4.14
CA ILE A 370 -15.87 7.99 3.41
C ILE A 370 -17.34 7.71 3.10
N VAL A 371 -17.66 7.46 1.84
CA VAL A 371 -19.00 7.06 1.38
C VAL A 371 -18.91 5.73 0.66
N VAL A 372 -19.72 4.75 1.07
CA VAL A 372 -19.90 3.47 0.35
C VAL A 372 -21.32 3.41 -0.15
N ARG A 373 -21.52 3.14 -1.43
CA ARG A 373 -22.88 3.02 -2.02
C ARG A 373 -23.59 1.77 -1.56
N ASN A 374 -22.93 0.61 -1.63
CA ASN A 374 -23.48 -0.64 -1.13
C ASN A 374 -22.37 -1.61 -0.69
N ALA A 375 -22.21 -1.76 0.62
CA ALA A 375 -21.22 -2.62 1.25
C ALA A 375 -21.42 -4.13 0.98
N THR A 376 -22.59 -4.56 0.50
CA THR A 376 -22.83 -5.97 0.15
C THR A 376 -22.24 -6.34 -1.22
N ARG A 377 -21.93 -5.35 -2.08
CA ARG A 377 -21.42 -5.57 -3.43
C ARG A 377 -19.89 -5.64 -3.41
N ARG A 378 -19.32 -6.67 -4.05
CA ARG A 378 -17.88 -6.93 -4.10
C ARG A 378 -17.46 -7.43 -5.47
N ASP A 379 -16.24 -7.13 -5.88
CA ASP A 379 -15.66 -7.61 -7.14
C ASP A 379 -15.79 -9.13 -7.31
N ALA A 380 -16.07 -9.59 -8.54
CA ALA A 380 -16.24 -11.01 -8.85
C ALA A 380 -14.97 -11.86 -8.61
N ALA A 381 -13.78 -11.26 -8.73
CA ALA A 381 -12.52 -11.95 -8.52
C ALA A 381 -12.18 -12.14 -7.04
N ASP A 382 -12.78 -11.36 -6.13
CA ASP A 382 -12.54 -11.51 -4.70
C ASP A 382 -13.31 -12.70 -4.12
N ARG A 383 -12.58 -13.80 -3.93
CA ARG A 383 -13.08 -15.02 -3.28
C ARG A 383 -12.31 -15.33 -2.00
N GLN A 384 -11.51 -14.38 -1.51
CA GLN A 384 -10.64 -14.61 -0.37
C GLN A 384 -11.27 -14.10 0.92
N GLN A 385 -12.27 -13.24 0.84
CA GLN A 385 -13.06 -12.78 1.98
C GLN A 385 -14.55 -13.01 1.73
N PRO A 386 -15.38 -13.07 2.78
CA PRO A 386 -16.84 -13.16 2.66
C PRO A 386 -17.42 -12.21 1.62
N PHE A 387 -18.17 -12.76 0.67
CA PHE A 387 -18.74 -11.99 -0.44
C PHE A 387 -20.25 -12.18 -0.62
N ASN A 388 -20.82 -13.21 0.01
CA ASN A 388 -22.27 -13.36 0.17
C ASN A 388 -22.72 -12.60 1.41
N LEU A 389 -23.11 -11.34 1.20
CA LEU A 389 -23.34 -10.38 2.28
C LEU A 389 -24.81 -9.93 2.30
N GLN A 390 -25.34 -9.71 3.50
CA GLN A 390 -26.66 -9.12 3.70
C GLN A 390 -26.64 -8.10 4.84
N VAL A 391 -27.44 -7.04 4.70
CA VAL A 391 -27.82 -6.18 5.82
C VAL A 391 -29.10 -6.75 6.43
N PRO A 392 -29.16 -7.06 7.74
CA PRO A 392 -30.38 -7.54 8.37
C PRO A 392 -31.58 -6.61 8.11
N GLY A 393 -32.63 -7.13 7.47
CA GLY A 393 -33.82 -6.34 7.10
C GLY A 393 -33.62 -5.37 5.93
N GLY A 394 -32.47 -5.42 5.25
CA GLY A 394 -32.10 -4.56 4.13
C GLY A 394 -31.74 -5.34 2.87
N VAL A 395 -30.82 -4.76 2.08
CA VAL A 395 -30.31 -5.35 0.84
C VAL A 395 -29.40 -6.55 1.10
N SER A 396 -29.26 -7.39 0.08
CA SER A 396 -28.30 -8.48 0.05
C SER A 396 -27.70 -8.65 -1.34
N ALA A 397 -26.49 -9.20 -1.38
CA ALA A 397 -25.84 -9.69 -2.59
C ALA A 397 -25.34 -11.10 -2.32
N ILE A 398 -26.08 -12.09 -2.83
CA ILE A 398 -25.84 -13.51 -2.56
C ILE A 398 -25.68 -14.22 -3.90
N SER A 399 -24.44 -14.59 -4.22
CA SER A 399 -24.14 -15.45 -5.36
C SER A 399 -24.66 -16.86 -5.10
N PRO A 400 -25.37 -17.47 -6.08
CA PRO A 400 -25.79 -18.87 -5.97
C PRO A 400 -24.64 -19.87 -6.20
N THR A 401 -23.42 -19.39 -6.51
CA THR A 401 -22.27 -20.23 -6.85
C THR A 401 -21.05 -19.87 -6.00
N PRO A 402 -20.37 -20.87 -5.39
CA PRO A 402 -20.74 -22.29 -5.37
C PRO A 402 -21.93 -22.59 -4.43
N PRO A 403 -22.69 -23.68 -4.68
CA PRO A 403 -23.71 -24.14 -3.73
C PRO A 403 -23.11 -24.39 -2.35
N GLY A 404 -23.84 -24.04 -1.29
CA GLY A 404 -23.39 -24.20 0.09
C GLY A 404 -22.51 -23.06 0.62
N ALA A 405 -22.31 -22.00 -0.17
CA ALA A 405 -21.70 -20.76 0.30
C ALA A 405 -22.43 -20.20 1.51
N MET A 406 -21.68 -19.76 2.54
CA MET A 406 -22.26 -19.12 3.71
C MET A 406 -22.82 -17.74 3.36
N VAL A 407 -23.78 -17.25 4.16
CA VAL A 407 -24.30 -15.88 4.06
C VAL A 407 -23.94 -15.15 5.34
N TYR A 408 -23.27 -14.01 5.21
CA TYR A 408 -22.81 -13.22 6.34
C TYR A 408 -23.67 -11.97 6.49
N SER A 409 -24.12 -11.72 7.73
CA SER A 409 -24.80 -10.47 8.05
C SER A 409 -23.78 -9.41 8.44
N ILE A 410 -23.94 -8.20 7.91
CA ILE A 410 -23.17 -7.01 8.28
C ILE A 410 -24.12 -5.88 8.67
N ASP A 411 -23.86 -5.20 9.77
CA ASP A 411 -24.72 -4.10 10.25
C ASP A 411 -23.94 -2.83 10.62
N ARG A 412 -22.61 -2.92 10.71
CA ARG A 412 -21.75 -1.80 11.07
C ARG A 412 -20.39 -1.87 10.36
N LEU A 413 -19.80 -0.70 10.14
CA LEU A 413 -18.41 -0.52 9.74
C LEU A 413 -17.61 -0.03 10.94
N GLU A 414 -16.60 -0.79 11.37
CA GLU A 414 -15.60 -0.31 12.30
C GLU A 414 -14.46 0.34 11.52
N VAL A 415 -14.24 1.63 11.75
CA VAL A 415 -13.09 2.37 11.24
C VAL A 415 -11.96 2.29 12.26
N LEU A 416 -10.77 2.01 11.78
CA LEU A 416 -9.55 1.89 12.55
C LEU A 416 -8.58 3.00 12.15
N GLN A 417 -7.93 3.63 13.12
CA GLN A 417 -6.88 4.61 12.92
C GLN A 417 -5.51 4.06 13.36
N ALA A 418 -4.46 4.60 12.74
CA ALA A 418 -3.09 4.19 12.92
C ALA A 418 -2.38 4.94 14.05
N ASP A 419 -2.50 4.48 15.30
CA ASP A 419 -1.91 5.17 16.45
C ASP A 419 -0.46 4.75 16.70
N LEU A 420 0.43 5.72 16.91
CA LEU A 420 1.83 5.52 17.27
C LEU A 420 1.98 5.07 18.73
N LEU A 421 1.60 3.83 19.03
CA LEU A 421 1.53 3.29 20.40
C LEU A 421 2.55 2.21 20.70
N ARG A 422 3.22 1.63 19.71
CA ARG A 422 4.13 0.50 19.94
C ARG A 422 5.56 0.97 20.21
N GLY A 423 6.07 0.69 21.41
CA GLY A 423 7.46 0.93 21.80
C GLY A 423 8.34 -0.33 21.73
N LYS A 424 9.66 -0.16 21.85
CA LYS A 424 10.67 -1.23 21.94
C LYS A 424 11.82 -0.84 22.89
N GLY A 425 12.64 -1.81 23.30
CA GLY A 425 13.79 -1.59 24.20
C GLY A 425 13.46 -1.62 25.70
N GLY A 426 12.25 -2.04 26.06
CA GLY A 426 11.77 -2.11 27.43
C GLY A 426 11.13 -0.80 27.93
N THR A 427 10.39 -0.90 29.03
CA THR A 427 9.60 0.23 29.56
C THR A 427 10.42 1.23 30.38
N ALA A 428 11.59 0.85 30.89
CA ALA A 428 12.45 1.74 31.69
C ALA A 428 13.19 2.76 30.81
N ASN A 429 13.88 2.29 29.76
CA ASN A 429 14.69 3.10 28.84
C ASN A 429 14.35 2.73 27.40
N PRO A 430 13.16 3.13 26.89
CA PRO A 430 12.72 2.73 25.56
C PRO A 430 13.61 3.34 24.48
N LEU A 431 13.76 2.63 23.37
CA LEU A 431 14.40 3.20 22.19
C LEU A 431 13.52 4.33 21.61
N PRO A 432 14.12 5.35 20.97
CA PRO A 432 13.36 6.41 20.30
C PRO A 432 12.42 5.86 19.21
N GLY A 433 11.31 6.57 19.02
CA GLY A 433 10.29 6.26 18.01
C GLY A 433 9.17 5.34 18.54
N ARG A 434 8.06 5.34 17.82
CA ARG A 434 6.89 4.50 18.08
C ARG A 434 6.40 3.91 16.76
N ARG A 435 5.86 2.69 16.79
CA ARG A 435 5.24 2.02 15.64
C ARG A 435 3.72 2.10 15.76
N VAL A 436 3.06 2.00 14.62
CA VAL A 436 1.60 2.05 14.51
C VAL A 436 0.97 0.81 15.14
N LEU A 437 -0.15 1.00 15.82
CA LEU A 437 -1.14 -0.01 16.16
C LEU A 437 -2.51 0.47 15.69
N ALA A 438 -3.26 -0.42 15.05
CA ALA A 438 -4.65 -0.14 14.70
C ALA A 438 -5.51 -0.02 15.96
N ARG A 439 -6.27 1.07 16.06
CA ARG A 439 -7.22 1.33 17.14
C ARG A 439 -8.57 1.73 16.54
N PRO A 440 -9.70 1.30 17.14
CA PRO A 440 -11.00 1.86 16.76
C PRO A 440 -10.93 3.38 16.78
N LEU A 441 -11.44 4.01 15.72
CA LEU A 441 -11.42 5.45 15.51
C LEU A 441 -11.94 6.18 16.76
N HIS A 442 -11.11 7.06 17.30
CA HIS A 442 -11.40 7.88 18.47
C HIS A 442 -11.01 9.35 18.29
N ASP A 443 -10.19 9.66 17.27
CA ASP A 443 -9.82 11.03 16.87
C ASP A 443 -10.91 11.70 16.00
N THR A 444 -12.18 11.58 16.38
CA THR A 444 -13.26 12.34 15.76
C THR A 444 -13.90 13.26 16.80
N PRO A 445 -13.59 14.58 16.78
CA PRO A 445 -14.21 15.53 17.70
C PRO A 445 -15.71 15.74 17.45
N PHE A 446 -16.31 15.02 16.49
CA PHE A 446 -17.69 15.17 16.04
C PHE A 446 -18.55 13.94 16.29
N SER A 447 -18.51 13.40 17.51
CA SER A 447 -19.47 12.40 18.00
C SER A 447 -20.94 12.85 17.96
N ALA A 448 -21.21 14.14 17.70
CA ALA A 448 -22.55 14.68 17.49
C ALA A 448 -23.05 14.53 16.03
N LEU A 449 -22.16 14.48 15.04
CA LEU A 449 -22.52 14.32 13.62
C LEU A 449 -22.67 12.87 13.20
N GLN A 450 -22.15 11.97 14.03
CA GLN A 450 -22.14 10.55 13.78
C GLN A 450 -22.58 9.96 15.10
N LEU A 451 -23.61 9.13 15.13
CA LEU A 451 -23.98 8.40 16.33
C LEU A 451 -23.27 7.04 16.26
N PRO A 452 -21.98 6.92 16.65
CA PRO A 452 -21.35 5.62 16.63
C PRO A 452 -22.03 4.73 17.68
N ASP A 453 -22.39 3.51 17.30
CA ASP A 453 -22.98 2.53 18.23
C ASP A 453 -21.97 2.11 19.31
N SER A 454 -20.68 2.20 18.99
CA SER A 454 -19.50 1.94 19.85
C SER A 454 -18.29 2.68 19.26
N PRO A 455 -17.17 2.89 20.00
CA PRO A 455 -16.01 3.61 19.49
C PRO A 455 -15.59 3.13 18.08
N GLY A 456 -15.51 4.06 17.14
CA GLY A 456 -15.17 3.79 15.74
C GLY A 456 -16.17 2.98 14.92
N SER A 457 -17.36 2.63 15.44
CA SER A 457 -18.34 1.79 14.76
C SER A 457 -19.55 2.57 14.27
N TYR A 458 -19.83 2.49 12.98
CA TYR A 458 -20.86 3.27 12.29
C TYR A 458 -21.86 2.35 11.58
N PRO A 459 -23.16 2.69 11.55
CA PRO A 459 -24.19 1.82 11.00
C PRO A 459 -24.05 1.66 9.48
N ILE A 460 -24.33 0.44 9.00
CA ILE A 460 -24.61 0.17 7.59
C ILE A 460 -26.12 0.31 7.39
N HIS A 461 -26.53 1.22 6.51
CA HIS A 461 -27.95 1.48 6.25
C HIS A 461 -28.63 0.29 5.54
N ALA A 462 -29.96 0.27 5.56
CA ALA A 462 -30.74 -0.80 4.94
C ALA A 462 -30.51 -0.96 3.42
N ASP A 463 -30.07 0.09 2.72
CA ASP A 463 -29.66 0.05 1.31
C ASP A 463 -28.20 -0.41 1.10
N GLY A 464 -27.52 -0.77 2.19
CA GLY A 464 -26.11 -1.16 2.21
C GLY A 464 -25.14 0.02 2.24
N SER A 465 -25.63 1.26 2.25
CA SER A 465 -24.77 2.43 2.19
C SER A 465 -24.14 2.77 3.54
N ILE A 466 -22.99 3.44 3.49
CA ILE A 466 -22.22 3.90 4.64
C ILE A 466 -21.76 5.34 4.36
N ALA A 467 -21.77 6.21 5.37
CA ALA A 467 -21.17 7.53 5.30
C ALA A 467 -20.54 7.87 6.66
N VAL A 468 -19.22 8.06 6.68
CA VAL A 468 -18.44 8.27 7.92
C VAL A 468 -17.52 9.47 7.75
N VAL A 469 -17.53 10.37 8.75
CA VAL A 469 -16.63 11.51 8.86
C VAL A 469 -15.41 11.02 9.61
N VAL A 470 -14.24 11.24 9.04
CA VAL A 470 -12.98 10.70 9.55
C VAL A 470 -11.94 11.81 9.61
N PRO A 471 -10.91 11.71 10.48
CA PRO A 471 -9.77 12.62 10.44
C PRO A 471 -9.07 12.50 9.08
N ALA A 472 -8.76 13.64 8.49
CA ALA A 472 -7.84 13.74 7.37
C ALA A 472 -6.39 13.56 7.86
N GLU A 473 -5.47 13.32 6.92
CA GLU A 473 -4.03 13.18 7.18
C GLU A 473 -3.65 12.06 8.19
N ARG A 474 -4.61 11.19 8.51
CA ARG A 474 -4.44 10.00 9.35
C ARG A 474 -4.56 8.76 8.50
N ALA A 475 -3.73 7.75 8.80
CA ALA A 475 -3.88 6.43 8.20
C ALA A 475 -5.07 5.73 8.84
N LEU A 476 -5.97 5.28 7.98
CA LEU A 476 -7.22 4.63 8.30
C LEU A 476 -7.31 3.29 7.58
N SER A 477 -8.00 2.37 8.22
CA SER A 477 -8.43 1.10 7.67
C SER A 477 -9.82 0.82 8.24
N TRP A 478 -10.50 -0.23 7.79
CA TRP A 478 -11.83 -0.55 8.30
C TRP A 478 -12.19 -2.01 8.12
N GLN A 479 -13.21 -2.44 8.86
CA GLN A 479 -13.80 -3.75 8.72
C GLN A 479 -15.32 -3.70 8.92
N SER A 480 -16.07 -4.49 8.15
CA SER A 480 -17.49 -4.69 8.42
C SER A 480 -17.66 -5.68 9.57
N LEU A 481 -18.57 -5.40 10.50
CA LEU A 481 -18.88 -6.32 11.59
C LEU A 481 -20.29 -6.90 11.44
N SER A 482 -20.47 -8.12 11.96
CA SER A 482 -21.77 -8.73 12.15
C SER A 482 -22.55 -8.06 13.28
N PRO A 483 -23.86 -8.35 13.43
CA PRO A 483 -24.63 -7.87 14.58
C PRO A 483 -24.10 -8.30 15.95
N GLN A 484 -23.22 -9.28 16.00
CA GLN A 484 -22.54 -9.74 17.22
C GLN A 484 -21.18 -9.05 17.45
N GLY A 485 -20.78 -8.11 16.57
CA GLY A 485 -19.48 -7.46 16.61
C GLY A 485 -18.33 -8.29 16.03
N THR A 486 -18.62 -9.43 15.39
CA THR A 486 -17.58 -10.27 14.76
C THR A 486 -17.18 -9.67 13.43
N PRO A 487 -15.89 -9.43 13.14
CA PRO A 487 -15.52 -8.89 11.85
C PRO A 487 -15.68 -9.90 10.71
N VAL A 488 -16.19 -9.42 9.58
CA VAL A 488 -16.60 -10.22 8.41
C VAL A 488 -15.67 -9.97 7.22
N VAL A 489 -15.52 -8.70 6.82
CA VAL A 489 -14.66 -8.26 5.71
C VAL A 489 -13.73 -7.18 6.22
N ARG A 490 -12.45 -7.24 5.86
CA ARG A 490 -11.41 -6.31 6.29
C ARG A 490 -10.74 -5.63 5.11
N GLU A 491 -10.61 -4.31 5.19
CA GLU A 491 -9.77 -3.51 4.31
C GLU A 491 -8.32 -3.63 4.77
N ARG A 492 -7.56 -4.55 4.17
CA ARG A 492 -6.21 -4.87 4.66
C ARG A 492 -5.14 -3.95 4.09
N VAL A 493 -5.44 -2.68 3.86
CA VAL A 493 -4.48 -1.64 3.46
C VAL A 493 -4.71 -0.39 4.31
N TRP A 494 -3.67 0.43 4.45
CA TRP A 494 -3.81 1.77 5.01
C TRP A 494 -4.18 2.77 3.91
N LEU A 495 -5.22 3.56 4.15
CA LEU A 495 -5.67 4.66 3.32
C LEU A 495 -5.62 5.95 4.14
N SER A 496 -5.59 7.10 3.48
CA SER A 496 -5.69 8.41 4.12
C SER A 496 -6.51 9.33 3.22
N LEU A 497 -7.20 10.27 3.83
CA LEU A 497 -7.94 11.32 3.11
C LEU A 497 -7.21 12.65 3.32
N VAL A 498 -7.36 13.57 2.37
CA VAL A 498 -6.97 14.98 2.56
C VAL A 498 -8.12 15.79 3.15
N PRO A 499 -7.86 16.94 3.82
CA PRO A 499 -8.90 17.79 4.36
C PRO A 499 -9.93 18.21 3.30
N GLY A 500 -11.22 18.05 3.58
CA GLY A 500 -12.31 18.35 2.65
C GLY A 500 -12.60 17.26 1.60
N GLU A 501 -11.93 16.12 1.66
CA GLU A 501 -12.18 15.02 0.73
C GLU A 501 -13.51 14.33 1.00
N ILE A 502 -14.27 14.05 -0.06
CA ILE A 502 -15.42 13.13 -0.05
C ILE A 502 -15.01 11.94 -0.91
N ARG A 503 -14.52 10.88 -0.28
CA ARG A 503 -14.05 9.65 -0.91
C ARG A 503 -15.23 8.70 -1.10
N VAL A 504 -15.52 8.33 -2.34
CA VAL A 504 -16.66 7.46 -2.69
C VAL A 504 -16.18 6.12 -3.21
N CYS A 505 -16.75 5.04 -2.67
CA CYS A 505 -16.55 3.66 -3.10
C CYS A 505 -17.89 3.04 -3.54
N GLY A 506 -17.87 2.25 -4.62
CA GLY A 506 -19.06 1.51 -5.06
C GLY A 506 -19.45 0.36 -4.12
N GLY A 507 -18.48 -0.22 -3.41
CA GLY A 507 -18.66 -1.35 -2.49
C GLY A 507 -17.35 -1.69 -1.77
N CYS A 508 -17.35 -2.75 -0.96
CA CYS A 508 -16.19 -3.18 -0.20
C CYS A 508 -15.29 -4.07 -1.08
N HIS A 509 -14.15 -3.53 -1.54
CA HIS A 509 -13.35 -4.04 -2.67
C HIS A 509 -14.03 -3.75 -4.02
N GLY A 510 -13.75 -2.55 -4.56
CA GLY A 510 -14.44 -1.94 -5.70
C GLY A 510 -14.58 -2.89 -6.89
N VAL A 511 -15.66 -2.74 -7.67
CA VAL A 511 -15.92 -3.59 -8.83
C VAL A 511 -15.11 -3.09 -10.02
N ASN A 512 -14.21 -3.93 -10.56
CA ASN A 512 -13.48 -3.64 -11.79
C ASN A 512 -14.42 -3.67 -13.01
N ASP A 513 -15.03 -4.84 -13.24
CA ASP A 513 -15.92 -5.07 -14.39
C ASP A 513 -17.32 -5.45 -13.89
N VAL A 514 -17.40 -6.54 -13.12
CA VAL A 514 -18.63 -7.06 -12.53
C VAL A 514 -18.41 -7.55 -11.11
N ASP A 515 -19.47 -7.54 -10.32
CA ASP A 515 -19.50 -8.07 -8.97
C ASP A 515 -19.78 -9.59 -8.96
N GLN A 516 -19.91 -10.15 -7.75
CA GLN A 516 -20.29 -11.56 -7.54
C GLN A 516 -21.64 -11.99 -8.16
N LEU A 517 -22.50 -11.04 -8.54
CA LEU A 517 -23.79 -11.29 -9.21
C LEU A 517 -23.71 -11.10 -10.73
N GLY A 518 -22.54 -10.75 -11.28
CA GLY A 518 -22.37 -10.43 -12.70
C GLY A 518 -22.91 -9.05 -13.09
N LEU A 519 -23.12 -8.17 -12.11
CA LEU A 519 -23.65 -6.82 -12.29
C LEU A 519 -22.52 -5.78 -12.19
N PRO A 520 -22.64 -4.61 -12.85
CA PRO A 520 -21.69 -3.53 -12.68
C PRO A 520 -21.69 -2.99 -11.25
N GLY A 521 -20.68 -2.17 -10.92
CA GLY A 521 -20.54 -1.51 -9.63
C GLY A 521 -21.80 -0.74 -9.20
N ALA A 522 -22.02 -0.63 -7.89
CA ALA A 522 -23.23 -0.04 -7.35
C ALA A 522 -23.38 1.44 -7.75
N SER A 523 -24.61 1.82 -8.09
CA SER A 523 -25.00 3.16 -8.53
C SER A 523 -26.19 3.72 -7.76
N ASN A 524 -26.61 3.06 -6.67
CA ASN A 524 -27.68 3.55 -5.82
C ASN A 524 -27.23 4.84 -5.09
N PRO A 525 -28.10 5.87 -5.01
CA PRO A 525 -27.86 7.02 -4.13
C PRO A 525 -27.74 6.55 -2.67
N PRO A 526 -26.65 6.88 -1.96
CA PRO A 526 -26.40 6.35 -0.62
C PRO A 526 -27.29 7.03 0.44
N ALA A 527 -28.22 6.29 1.05
CA ALA A 527 -29.09 6.80 2.11
C ALA A 527 -28.29 7.29 3.35
N ALA A 528 -27.17 6.65 3.67
CA ALA A 528 -26.29 7.05 4.76
C ALA A 528 -25.72 8.46 4.56
N LEU A 529 -25.37 8.83 3.32
CA LEU A 529 -24.90 10.20 3.01
C LEU A 529 -26.01 11.22 3.25
N ARG A 530 -27.26 10.88 2.89
CA ARG A 530 -28.42 11.76 3.16
C ARG A 530 -28.55 12.04 4.64
N THR A 531 -28.55 10.98 5.45
CA THR A 531 -28.65 11.09 6.91
C THR A 531 -27.50 11.93 7.47
N LEU A 532 -26.27 11.71 7.00
CA LEU A 532 -25.12 12.51 7.40
C LEU A 532 -25.31 14.00 7.09
N LEU A 533 -25.76 14.35 5.88
CA LEU A 533 -25.98 15.74 5.47
C LEU A 533 -27.11 16.41 6.28
N GLN A 534 -28.19 15.69 6.58
CA GLN A 534 -29.28 16.17 7.43
C GLN A 534 -28.81 16.45 8.86
N HIS A 535 -28.00 15.54 9.42
CA HIS A 535 -27.36 15.75 10.72
C HIS A 535 -26.41 16.95 10.69
N TRP A 536 -25.60 17.08 9.63
CA TRP A 536 -24.72 18.23 9.45
C TRP A 536 -25.50 19.54 9.41
N GLN A 537 -26.57 19.66 8.63
CA GLN A 537 -27.37 20.90 8.59
C GLN A 537 -27.93 21.30 9.97
N GLN A 538 -28.24 20.34 10.83
CA GLN A 538 -28.75 20.59 12.18
C GLN A 538 -27.67 21.02 13.18
N HIS A 539 -26.45 20.49 13.04
CA HIS A 539 -25.40 20.63 14.07
C HIS A 539 -24.14 21.38 13.59
N ALA A 540 -24.03 21.76 12.31
CA ALA A 540 -22.83 22.38 11.74
C ALA A 540 -22.42 23.70 12.42
N GLY A 541 -23.40 24.42 12.97
CA GLY A 541 -23.22 25.68 13.71
C GLY A 541 -23.06 25.50 15.22
N GLU A 542 -23.23 24.29 15.74
CA GLU A 542 -22.90 23.97 17.12
C GLU A 542 -21.38 23.89 17.23
N GLY A 543 -20.75 25.04 17.50
CA GLY A 543 -19.35 25.07 17.90
C GLY A 543 -19.21 24.32 19.22
N PHE A 544 -18.49 23.20 19.22
CA PHE A 544 -18.38 22.39 20.42
C PHE A 544 -17.37 22.96 21.41
N ALA A 545 -17.85 23.00 22.64
CA ALA A 545 -17.08 23.18 23.86
C ALA A 545 -16.04 22.07 23.94
N ASP A 546 -14.81 22.49 23.68
CA ASP A 546 -13.56 22.12 24.32
C ASP A 546 -12.54 22.10 23.19
N GLY A 547 -11.78 23.19 23.12
CA GLY A 547 -10.73 23.35 22.13
C GLY A 547 -9.79 22.16 22.13
N PHE A 548 -9.04 22.01 21.04
CA PHE A 548 -7.96 21.04 20.89
C PHE A 548 -6.84 21.25 21.94
N GLU A 549 -7.13 20.95 23.21
CA GLU A 549 -6.17 20.73 24.30
C GLU A 549 -6.27 19.30 24.82
#